data_AF-A0A941P0G7-F1
#
_entry.id   AF-A0A941P0G7-F1
#
_cell.length_a   1.000
_cell.length_b   1.000
_cell.length_c   1.000
_cell.angle_alpha   90.00
_cell.angle_beta   90.00
_cell.angle_gamma   90.00
#
_symmetry.space_group_name_H-M   'P 1'
#
loop_
_entity.id
_entity.type
_entity.pdbx_description
1 polymer ?
#
loop_
_entity_poly.entity_id
_entity_poly.type
_entity_poly.pdbx_seq_one_letter_code
_entity_poly.pdbx_strand_id
1 'polypeptide(L)'
;RALPERNRFMKGLYAWVGFSSAAIDYEPLPRADGQTNYGLGGSFRLALTGMVAFSTAPLRLLTAAGLLLAIGALGYGSWVIVDHFRSGIEVPGYATIVVALMFFSGIQLLGLGILAEYVGRIYDEVKQRPPYLILRRSGAGLGSARAEAASPAQVQDASLL
;
A
#
# COMPACT_ATOMS: atom_id res chain seq x y z
N ARG A 1 -5.31 11.98 19.19
CA ARG A 1 -6.02 11.24 18.11
C ARG A 1 -5.42 9.85 18.03
N ALA A 2 -6.22 8.79 17.98
CA ALA A 2 -5.73 7.42 17.82
C ALA A 2 -5.55 7.08 16.33
N LEU A 3 -4.56 6.26 15.98
CA LEU A 3 -4.43 5.64 14.65
C LEU A 3 -4.97 4.20 14.72
N PRO A 4 -6.24 3.97 14.32
CA PRO A 4 -6.86 2.65 14.36
C PRO A 4 -6.36 1.70 13.26
N GLU A 5 -5.52 2.19 12.33
CA GLU A 5 -5.00 1.40 11.21
C GLU A 5 -4.43 0.07 11.66
N ARG A 6 -4.91 -1.01 11.02
CA ARG A 6 -4.51 -2.38 11.34
C ARG A 6 -3.33 -2.83 10.51
N ASN A 7 -3.31 -2.45 9.24
CA ASN A 7 -2.22 -2.77 8.33
C ASN A 7 -1.12 -1.70 8.39
N ARG A 8 -0.35 -1.73 9.49
CA ARG A 8 0.59 -0.66 9.86
C ARG A 8 1.90 -0.74 9.08
N PHE A 9 2.03 0.10 8.06
CA PHE A 9 3.34 0.42 7.49
C PHE A 9 4.00 1.53 8.33
N MET A 10 4.66 1.12 9.42
CA MET A 10 5.25 2.05 10.40
C MET A 10 6.17 3.10 9.79
N LYS A 11 6.98 2.72 8.78
CA LYS A 11 7.90 3.64 8.10
C LYS A 11 7.15 4.80 7.43
N GLY A 12 6.02 4.54 6.77
CA GLY A 12 5.20 5.58 6.15
C GLY A 12 4.38 6.36 7.16
N LEU A 13 3.86 5.70 8.20
CA LEU A 13 3.15 6.36 9.29
C LEU A 13 4.04 7.38 10.02
N TYR A 14 5.28 7.03 10.31
CA TYR A 14 6.22 7.97 10.94
C TYR A 14 6.50 9.20 10.06
N ALA A 15 6.57 9.02 8.74
CA ALA A 15 6.74 10.14 7.81
C ALA A 15 5.46 11.00 7.68
N TRP A 16 4.27 10.40 7.75
CA TRP A 16 2.99 11.10 7.60
C TRP A 16 2.64 11.99 8.80
N VAL A 17 3.02 11.58 10.01
CA VAL A 17 2.64 12.27 11.26
C VAL A 17 3.26 13.67 11.37
N GLY A 18 4.40 13.93 10.72
CA GLY A 18 4.94 15.30 10.55
C GLY A 18 5.54 15.95 11.80
N PHE A 19 5.81 15.18 12.87
CA PHE A 19 6.53 15.71 14.04
C PHE A 19 8.02 15.93 13.77
N SER A 20 8.65 16.77 14.60
CA SER A 20 10.11 16.92 14.61
C SER A 20 10.75 15.57 14.90
N SER A 21 11.53 15.08 13.94
CA SER A 21 12.27 13.82 14.03
C SER A 21 13.77 14.12 13.99
N ALA A 22 14.53 13.41 14.81
CA ALA A 22 15.99 13.44 14.80
C ALA A 22 16.47 12.03 14.49
N ALA A 23 17.35 11.90 13.50
CA ALA A 23 18.04 10.65 13.23
C ALA A 23 19.20 10.52 14.21
N ILE A 24 19.33 9.36 14.83
CA ILE A 24 20.50 9.02 15.66
C ILE A 24 21.31 8.01 14.86
N ASP A 25 22.52 8.41 14.50
CA ASP A 25 23.43 7.51 13.80
C ASP A 25 23.84 6.37 14.74
N TYR A 26 23.61 5.15 14.27
CA TYR A 26 23.97 3.93 14.97
C TYR A 26 24.55 2.97 13.95
N GLU A 27 25.80 2.57 14.18
CA GLU A 27 26.46 1.54 13.39
C GLU A 27 26.46 0.23 14.19
N PRO A 28 25.62 -0.76 13.80
CA PRO A 28 25.60 -2.04 14.47
C PRO A 28 26.88 -2.83 14.17
N LEU A 29 27.36 -3.56 15.17
CA LEU A 29 28.45 -4.53 15.00
C LEU A 29 28.07 -5.59 13.93
N PRO A 30 29.06 -6.13 13.19
CA PRO A 30 28.83 -7.22 12.25
C PRO A 30 28.11 -8.40 12.92
N ARG A 31 27.11 -8.98 12.24
CA ARG A 31 26.37 -10.12 12.77
C ARG A 31 27.32 -11.31 12.94
N ALA A 32 27.34 -11.90 14.13
CA ALA A 32 28.12 -13.10 14.42
C ALA A 32 27.49 -14.38 13.84
N ASP A 33 26.16 -14.40 13.68
CA ASP A 33 25.41 -15.54 13.13
C ASP A 33 24.03 -15.07 12.59
N GLY A 34 23.40 -15.93 11.79
CA GLY A 34 22.05 -15.76 11.25
C GLY A 34 21.99 -15.19 9.83
N GLN A 35 20.94 -15.56 9.10
CA GLN A 35 20.66 -14.98 7.79
C GLN A 35 19.86 -13.68 7.91
N THR A 36 20.08 -12.77 6.96
CA THR A 36 19.30 -11.54 6.86
C THR A 36 17.83 -11.87 6.60
N ASN A 37 16.95 -11.43 7.52
CA ASN A 37 15.50 -11.46 7.32
C ASN A 37 15.02 -10.43 6.27
N TYR A 38 15.93 -9.59 5.76
CA TYR A 38 15.66 -8.52 4.80
C TYR A 38 16.52 -8.71 3.55
N GLY A 39 16.10 -9.65 2.71
CA GLY A 39 16.62 -9.79 1.34
C GLY A 39 15.99 -8.79 0.37
N LEU A 40 16.42 -8.83 -0.89
CA LEU A 40 15.86 -8.04 -1.99
C LEU A 40 14.34 -8.24 -2.14
N GLY A 41 13.86 -9.48 -2.04
CA GLY A 41 12.43 -9.79 -2.11
C GLY A 41 11.60 -9.20 -0.95
N GLY A 42 12.17 -9.16 0.26
CA GLY A 42 11.54 -8.53 1.42
C GLY A 42 11.42 -7.01 1.24
N SER A 43 12.46 -6.39 0.67
CA SER A 43 12.48 -4.96 0.36
C SER A 43 11.48 -4.59 -0.75
N PHE A 44 11.38 -5.41 -1.80
CA PHE A 44 10.39 -5.23 -2.86
C PHE A 44 8.95 -5.33 -2.34
N ARG A 45 8.65 -6.37 -1.54
CA ARG A 45 7.34 -6.53 -0.91
C ARG A 45 6.99 -5.34 0.00
N LEU A 46 7.97 -4.82 0.74
CA LEU A 46 7.78 -3.64 1.57
C LEU A 46 7.44 -2.39 0.74
N ALA A 47 8.16 -2.16 -0.35
CA ALA A 47 7.90 -1.05 -1.27
C ALA A 47 6.50 -1.17 -1.89
N LEU A 48 6.12 -2.37 -2.33
CA LEU A 48 4.79 -2.66 -2.88
C LEU A 48 3.69 -2.37 -1.84
N THR A 49 3.90 -2.82 -0.60
CA THR A 49 2.98 -2.59 0.51
C THR A 49 2.82 -1.10 0.82
N GLY A 50 3.92 -0.34 0.82
CA GLY A 50 3.89 1.12 0.99
C GLY A 50 3.18 1.84 -0.16
N MET A 51 3.43 1.42 -1.41
CA MET A 51 2.78 2.01 -2.58
C MET A 51 1.25 1.78 -2.58
N VAL A 52 0.80 0.58 -2.23
CA VAL A 52 -0.64 0.26 -2.16
C VAL A 52 -1.31 0.86 -0.92
N ALA A 53 -0.62 0.96 0.22
CA ALA A 53 -1.21 1.45 1.47
C ALA A 53 -1.44 2.97 1.47
N PHE A 54 -0.61 3.76 0.78
CA PHE A 54 -0.68 5.24 0.82
C PHE A 54 -1.04 5.89 -0.52
N SER A 55 -1.23 5.12 -1.60
CA SER A 55 -1.44 5.70 -2.92
C SER A 55 -2.47 4.94 -3.76
N THR A 56 -3.36 5.68 -4.42
CA THR A 56 -4.25 5.16 -5.47
C THR A 56 -3.54 5.07 -6.84
N ALA A 57 -2.23 5.31 -6.92
CA ALA A 57 -1.48 5.31 -8.17
C ALA A 57 -1.60 3.99 -8.96
N PRO A 58 -1.53 2.79 -8.36
CA PRO A 58 -1.69 1.53 -9.11
C PRO A 58 -3.06 1.43 -9.81
N LEU A 59 -4.11 1.87 -9.12
CA LEU A 59 -5.47 1.89 -9.65
C LEU A 59 -5.62 2.92 -10.78
N ARG A 60 -5.00 4.09 -10.64
CA ARG A 60 -4.97 5.12 -11.69
C ARG A 60 -4.18 4.71 -12.92
N LEU A 61 -3.06 4.01 -12.76
CA LEU A 61 -2.28 3.48 -13.88
C LEU A 61 -3.14 2.52 -14.71
N LEU A 62 -3.92 1.68 -14.04
CA LEU A 62 -4.74 0.69 -14.73
C LEU A 62 -5.93 1.29 -15.47
N THR A 63 -6.57 2.29 -14.88
CA THR A 63 -7.63 3.04 -15.54
C THR A 63 -7.10 3.80 -16.77
N ALA A 64 -5.91 4.40 -16.68
CA ALA A 64 -5.25 5.03 -17.83
C ALA A 64 -4.90 4.02 -18.93
N ALA A 65 -4.35 2.85 -18.56
CA ALA A 65 -4.06 1.78 -19.51
C ALA A 65 -5.33 1.27 -20.20
N GLY A 66 -6.42 1.05 -19.45
CA GLY A 66 -7.71 0.66 -20.00
C GLY A 66 -8.28 1.70 -20.97
N LEU A 67 -8.14 3.00 -20.66
CA LEU A 67 -8.60 4.07 -21.54
C LEU A 67 -7.80 4.13 -22.85
N LEU A 68 -6.47 4.02 -22.80
CA LEU A 68 -5.63 3.98 -23.99
C LEU A 68 -6.00 2.81 -24.91
N LEU A 69 -6.32 1.65 -24.33
CA LEU A 69 -6.74 0.48 -25.07
C LEU A 69 -8.14 0.62 -25.66
N ALA A 70 -9.07 1.24 -24.95
CA ALA A 70 -10.40 1.54 -25.48
C ALA A 70 -10.31 2.46 -26.71
N ILE A 71 -9.46 3.49 -26.65
CA ILE A 71 -9.20 4.38 -27.79
C ILE A 71 -8.56 3.61 -28.96
N GLY A 72 -7.55 2.79 -28.69
CA GLY A 72 -6.91 1.95 -29.72
C GLY A 72 -7.88 0.95 -30.37
N ALA A 73 -8.74 0.31 -29.58
CA ALA A 73 -9.76 -0.61 -30.05
C ALA A 73 -10.83 0.09 -30.89
N LEU A 74 -11.28 1.29 -30.50
CA LEU A 74 -12.20 2.11 -31.29
C LEU A 74 -11.60 2.53 -32.64
N GLY A 75 -10.33 2.93 -32.64
CA GLY A 75 -9.60 3.28 -33.87
C GLY A 75 -9.48 2.08 -34.82
N TYR A 76 -9.02 0.94 -34.31
CA TYR A 76 -8.90 -0.29 -35.10
C TYR A 76 -10.27 -0.81 -35.59
N GLY A 77 -11.29 -0.79 -34.73
CA GLY A 77 -12.65 -1.19 -35.11
C GLY A 77 -13.24 -0.31 -36.20
N SER A 78 -13.02 1.01 -36.13
CA SER A 78 -13.47 1.95 -37.18
C SER A 78 -12.80 1.65 -38.52
N TRP A 79 -11.50 1.34 -38.50
CA TRP A 79 -10.76 0.95 -39.71
C TRP A 79 -11.30 -0.35 -40.33
N VAL A 80 -11.55 -1.38 -39.50
CA VAL A 80 -12.14 -2.66 -39.97
C VAL A 80 -13.52 -2.45 -40.58
N ILE A 81 -14.36 -1.59 -40.00
CA ILE A 81 -15.68 -1.28 -40.55
C ILE A 81 -15.55 -0.64 -41.94
N VAL A 82 -14.66 0.34 -42.10
CA VAL A 82 -14.44 1.03 -43.38
C VAL A 82 -13.90 0.06 -44.44
N ASP A 83 -12.99 -0.83 -44.07
CA ASP A 83 -12.45 -1.85 -44.96
C ASP A 83 -13.51 -2.88 -45.38
N HIS A 84 -14.38 -3.30 -44.46
CA HIS A 84 -15.48 -4.22 -44.74
C HIS A 84 -16.44 -3.69 -45.82
N PHE A 85 -16.82 -2.41 -45.75
CA PHE A 85 -17.69 -1.77 -46.75
C PHE A 85 -17.06 -1.63 -48.14
N ARG A 86 -15.72 -1.69 -48.25
CA ARG A 86 -15.00 -1.55 -49.53
C ARG A 86 -14.65 -2.87 -50.18
N SER A 87 -14.20 -3.85 -49.39
CA SER A 87 -13.42 -4.97 -49.92
C SER A 87 -14.21 -6.29 -50.03
N GLY A 88 -15.27 -6.49 -49.24
CA GLY A 88 -15.99 -7.77 -49.19
C GLY A 88 -15.12 -8.89 -48.62
N ILE A 89 -15.60 -9.61 -47.62
CA ILE A 89 -14.71 -10.32 -46.70
C ILE A 89 -15.02 -11.83 -46.64
N GLU A 90 -14.03 -12.68 -46.96
CA GLU A 90 -14.19 -14.15 -47.05
C GLU A 90 -13.77 -14.91 -45.75
N VAL A 91 -12.56 -14.72 -45.17
CA VAL A 91 -12.24 -15.09 -43.75
C VAL A 91 -11.07 -14.28 -43.13
N PRO A 92 -11.26 -13.05 -42.65
CA PRO A 92 -10.23 -12.25 -41.96
C PRO A 92 -10.68 -11.87 -40.54
N GLY A 93 -9.70 -11.79 -39.65
CA GLY A 93 -9.89 -11.26 -38.30
C GLY A 93 -9.71 -12.27 -37.16
N TYR A 94 -9.67 -13.59 -37.42
CA TYR A 94 -9.56 -14.60 -36.35
C TYR A 94 -8.35 -14.39 -35.44
N ALA A 95 -7.15 -14.28 -36.02
CA ALA A 95 -5.93 -14.08 -35.24
C ALA A 95 -5.95 -12.77 -34.43
N THR A 96 -6.40 -11.67 -35.05
CA THR A 96 -6.56 -10.37 -34.38
C THR A 96 -7.64 -10.37 -33.30
N ILE A 97 -8.74 -11.09 -33.49
CA ILE A 97 -9.82 -11.24 -32.50
C ILE A 97 -9.32 -12.04 -31.31
N VAL A 98 -8.64 -13.17 -31.54
CA VAL A 98 -8.07 -14.00 -30.47
C VAL A 98 -7.02 -13.22 -29.68
N VAL A 99 -6.10 -12.53 -30.35
CA VAL A 99 -5.08 -11.70 -29.68
C VAL A 99 -5.73 -10.57 -28.89
N ALA A 100 -6.73 -9.87 -29.46
CA ALA A 100 -7.45 -8.82 -28.75
C ALA A 100 -8.20 -9.35 -27.53
N LEU A 101 -8.86 -10.51 -27.64
CA LEU A 101 -9.57 -11.17 -26.54
C LEU A 101 -8.62 -11.56 -25.41
N MET A 102 -7.50 -12.21 -25.74
CA MET A 102 -6.51 -12.61 -24.73
C MET A 102 -5.91 -11.39 -24.03
N PHE A 103 -5.63 -10.34 -24.79
CA PHE A 103 -5.08 -9.10 -24.26
C PHE A 103 -6.09 -8.36 -23.36
N PHE A 104 -7.35 -8.21 -23.78
CA PHE A 104 -8.43 -7.64 -22.95
C PHE A 104 -8.69 -8.48 -21.70
N SER A 105 -8.70 -9.81 -21.81
CA SER A 105 -8.87 -10.71 -20.67
C SER A 105 -7.70 -10.58 -19.69
N GLY A 106 -6.47 -10.45 -20.20
CA GLY A 106 -5.28 -10.25 -19.39
C GLY A 106 -5.33 -8.95 -18.57
N ILE A 107 -5.69 -7.82 -19.20
CA ILE A 107 -5.78 -6.54 -18.47
C ILE A 107 -6.96 -6.51 -17.49
N GLN A 108 -8.09 -7.14 -17.83
CA GLN A 108 -9.22 -7.28 -16.92
C GLN A 108 -8.86 -8.11 -15.68
N LEU A 109 -8.17 -9.24 -15.85
CA LEU A 109 -7.69 -10.07 -14.74
C LEU A 109 -6.68 -9.33 -13.87
N LEU A 110 -5.78 -8.55 -14.48
CA LEU A 110 -4.87 -7.68 -13.74
C LEU A 110 -5.65 -6.65 -12.91
N GLY A 111 -6.70 -6.06 -13.48
CA GLY A 111 -7.59 -5.13 -12.76
C GLY A 111 -8.36 -5.75 -11.62
N LEU A 112 -8.89 -6.95 -11.82
CA LEU A 112 -9.49 -7.74 -10.74
C LEU A 112 -8.48 -8.06 -9.65
N GLY A 113 -7.23 -8.40 -9.99
CA GLY A 113 -6.18 -8.66 -9.01
C GLY A 113 -5.86 -7.43 -8.14
N ILE A 114 -5.70 -6.25 -8.76
CA ILE A 114 -5.50 -5.01 -8.01
C ILE A 114 -6.73 -4.71 -7.15
N LEU A 115 -7.94 -4.78 -7.71
CA LEU A 115 -9.17 -4.53 -6.95
C LEU A 115 -9.29 -5.46 -5.74
N ALA A 116 -8.99 -6.75 -5.90
CA ALA A 116 -9.03 -7.74 -4.82
C ALA A 116 -8.06 -7.38 -3.67
N GLU A 117 -6.86 -6.89 -3.97
CA GLU A 117 -5.90 -6.42 -2.96
C GLU A 117 -6.46 -5.25 -2.15
N TYR A 118 -7.10 -4.26 -2.80
CA TYR A 118 -7.73 -3.13 -2.10
C TYR A 118 -8.94 -3.57 -1.29
N VAL A 119 -9.80 -4.43 -1.84
CA VAL A 119 -10.97 -4.97 -1.14
C VAL A 119 -10.56 -5.80 0.07
N GLY A 120 -9.49 -6.61 -0.04
CA GLY A 120 -8.93 -7.36 1.09
C GLY A 120 -8.48 -6.45 2.23
N ARG A 121 -7.81 -5.33 1.92
CA ARG A 121 -7.40 -4.33 2.91
C ARG A 121 -8.60 -3.65 3.58
N ILE A 122 -9.62 -3.31 2.80
CA ILE A 122 -10.88 -2.75 3.34
C ILE A 122 -11.55 -3.78 4.26
N TYR A 123 -11.63 -5.04 3.84
CA TYR A 123 -12.20 -6.12 4.64
C TYR A 123 -11.48 -6.28 5.99
N ASP A 124 -10.14 -6.28 6.00
CA ASP A 124 -9.35 -6.37 7.23
C ASP A 124 -9.58 -5.18 8.18
N GLU A 125 -9.79 -3.99 7.63
CA GLU A 125 -10.10 -2.80 8.42
C GLU A 125 -11.53 -2.83 8.96
N VAL A 126 -12.52 -3.26 8.17
CA VAL A 126 -13.92 -3.39 8.58
C VAL A 126 -14.12 -4.51 9.61
N LYS A 127 -13.32 -5.58 9.53
CA LYS A 127 -13.42 -6.74 10.44
C LYS A 127 -13.09 -6.39 11.90
N GLN A 128 -12.37 -5.30 12.16
CA GLN A 128 -12.08 -4.76 13.51
C GLN A 128 -11.52 -5.78 14.53
N ARG A 129 -10.88 -6.87 14.06
CA ARG A 129 -10.52 -8.03 14.90
C ARG A 129 -9.27 -7.81 15.77
N PRO A 130 -9.34 -7.56 17.09
CA PRO A 130 -8.22 -7.06 17.91
C PRO A 130 -6.86 -7.72 17.61
N PRO A 131 -5.76 -6.95 17.44
CA PRO A 131 -4.47 -7.50 17.01
C PRO A 131 -3.85 -8.45 18.04
N TYR A 132 -4.27 -8.35 19.30
CA TYR A 132 -3.88 -9.26 20.36
C TYR A 132 -5.04 -9.45 21.33
N LEU A 133 -5.03 -10.60 22.02
CA LEU A 133 -5.91 -10.88 23.15
C LEU A 133 -5.04 -11.05 24.38
N ILE A 134 -5.36 -10.35 25.46
CA ILE A 134 -4.64 -10.46 26.72
C ILE A 134 -5.28 -11.60 27.51
N LEU A 135 -4.55 -12.69 27.73
CA LEU A 135 -5.02 -13.81 28.53
C LEU A 135 -4.88 -13.54 30.04
N ARG A 136 -3.76 -12.96 30.45
CA ARG A 136 -3.48 -12.63 31.86
C ARG A 136 -2.54 -11.42 31.93
N ARG A 137 -2.82 -10.52 32.86
CA ARG A 137 -1.93 -9.39 33.20
C ARG A 137 -1.35 -9.64 34.59
N SER A 138 -0.03 -9.55 34.74
CA SER A 138 0.67 -9.62 36.03
C SER A 138 1.58 -8.39 36.19
N GLY A 139 1.65 -7.85 37.41
CA GLY A 139 2.38 -6.63 37.75
C GLY A 139 1.51 -5.36 37.74
N ALA A 140 1.95 -4.32 38.45
CA ALA A 140 1.22 -3.04 38.60
C ALA A 140 1.36 -2.08 37.39
N GLY A 141 2.14 -2.48 36.36
CA GLY A 141 2.59 -1.55 35.32
C GLY A 141 3.63 -0.57 35.85
N LEU A 142 4.28 0.19 34.95
CA LEU A 142 5.11 1.31 35.36
C LEU A 142 4.19 2.35 35.99
N GLY A 143 4.28 2.56 37.31
CA GLY A 143 3.49 3.55 38.02
C GLY A 143 3.66 4.93 37.37
N SER A 144 2.56 5.67 37.24
CA SER A 144 2.48 7.01 36.63
C SER A 144 3.23 8.11 37.39
N ALA A 145 4.20 7.76 38.24
CA ALA A 145 4.96 8.69 39.09
C ALA A 145 5.81 9.69 38.28
N ARG A 146 6.00 9.49 36.98
CA ARG A 146 6.79 10.39 36.13
C ARG A 146 5.96 11.51 35.45
N ALA A 147 4.63 11.45 35.52
CA ALA A 147 3.77 12.51 34.95
C ALA A 147 3.70 13.76 35.85
N GLU A 148 3.98 13.61 37.15
CA GLU A 148 3.89 14.70 38.14
C GLU A 148 5.20 15.50 38.25
N ALA A 149 6.35 14.88 37.94
CA ALA A 149 7.67 15.51 38.01
C ALA A 149 7.98 16.49 36.86
N ALA A 150 7.06 16.69 35.91
CA ALA A 150 7.25 17.57 34.75
C ALA A 150 6.31 18.79 34.75
N SER A 151 5.74 19.17 35.89
CA SER A 151 5.09 20.48 36.05
C SER A 151 6.18 21.54 36.31
N PRO A 152 6.40 22.54 35.43
CA PRO A 152 7.44 23.56 35.62
C PRO A 152 7.16 24.55 36.75
N ALA A 153 6.07 24.38 37.51
CA ALA A 153 5.57 25.38 38.45
C ALA A 153 6.25 25.35 39.84
N GLN A 154 7.09 24.37 40.16
CA GLN A 154 7.70 24.24 41.51
C GLN A 154 9.19 24.62 41.59
N VAL A 155 9.81 25.06 40.49
CA VAL A 155 11.24 25.45 40.49
C VAL A 155 11.47 26.90 40.95
N GLN A 156 10.40 27.69 41.15
CA GLN A 156 10.53 29.14 41.40
C GLN A 156 10.53 29.55 42.89
N ASP A 157 10.20 28.64 43.82
CA ASP A 157 10.12 28.94 45.26
C ASP A 157 11.35 28.50 46.09
N ALA A 158 12.36 27.88 45.47
CA ALA A 158 13.55 27.38 46.17
C ALA A 158 14.77 28.33 46.13
N SER A 159 14.60 29.59 45.71
CA SER A 159 15.67 30.60 45.68
C SER A 159 15.52 31.72 46.73
N LEU A 160 14.59 31.56 47.69
CA LEU A 160 14.41 32.47 48.82
C LEU A 160 14.27 31.71 50.15
N LEU A 161 15.26 30.86 50.47
CA LEU A 161 15.73 30.52 51.81
C LEU A 161 17.23 30.21 51.73
#